data_AF-A0A9X2PVJ7-F1
#
_entry.id   AF-A0A9X2PVJ7-F1
#
_cell.length_a   1.000
_cell.length_b   1.000
_cell.length_c   1.000
_cell.angle_alpha   90.00
_cell.angle_beta   90.00
_cell.angle_gamma   90.00
#
_symmetry.space_group_name_H-M   'P 1'
#
loop_
_entity.id
_entity.type
_entity.pdbx_description
1 polymer ?
#
loop_
_entity_poly.entity_id
_entity_poly.type
_entity_poly.pdbx_seq_one_letter_code
_entity_poly.pdbx_strand_id
1 'polypeptide(L)'
;MKRLLASLLAGLLLSGCGVTTPDYTAPQSSASMDKTTVTLDESYDQAWEQLINFTSSRFFAIDNYEKDSGLMTLSFSSEPGRFIDCGQISTDGPPSYEGDYVQWFSERPATLDLDGRMNLNVREVAQDQTEIDVNVRYVATATGANGVQAAQWSFNTGGSDTQQVRANNFGATQTRTCQPTHEAEEVIIDGIRGI
;
A
#
# COMPACT_ATOMS: atom_id res chain seq x y z
N MET A 1 37.02 37.67 -59.95
CA MET A 1 35.71 37.83 -60.64
C MET A 1 34.87 36.58 -60.39
N LYS A 2 33.74 36.74 -59.66
CA LYS A 2 32.41 36.10 -59.85
C LYS A 2 32.41 34.68 -60.50
N ARG A 3 31.83 33.61 -59.94
CA ARG A 3 30.42 33.38 -59.52
C ARG A 3 30.32 32.08 -58.68
N LEU A 4 29.67 32.12 -57.51
CA LEU A 4 28.35 31.52 -57.15
C LEU A 4 28.30 29.98 -57.09
N LEU A 5 27.96 29.43 -55.92
CA LEU A 5 26.98 28.35 -55.63
C LEU A 5 27.18 27.93 -54.14
N ALA A 6 26.41 28.46 -53.19
CA ALA A 6 25.08 28.02 -52.77
C ALA A 6 25.08 26.71 -51.95
N SER A 7 24.73 26.85 -50.66
CA SER A 7 23.99 25.88 -49.83
C SER A 7 24.72 24.57 -49.48
N LEU A 8 24.82 24.14 -48.21
CA LEU A 8 23.70 23.77 -47.35
C LEU A 8 24.21 23.82 -45.90
N LEU A 9 23.69 24.75 -45.09
CA LEU A 9 23.79 24.66 -43.64
C LEU A 9 22.77 23.61 -43.22
N ALA A 10 23.17 22.34 -43.25
CA ALA A 10 22.37 21.22 -42.75
C ALA A 10 22.33 21.32 -41.22
N GLY A 11 21.42 22.15 -40.71
CA GLY A 11 21.00 22.12 -39.32
C GLY A 11 20.35 20.78 -39.04
N LEU A 12 21.15 19.84 -38.56
CA LEU A 12 20.68 18.58 -37.98
C LEU A 12 19.92 18.94 -36.69
N LEU A 13 18.66 19.32 -36.82
CA LEU A 13 17.72 19.31 -35.70
C LEU A 13 17.48 17.83 -35.37
N LEU A 14 18.33 17.29 -34.50
CA LEU A 14 18.07 16.08 -33.77
C LEU A 14 16.87 16.36 -32.86
N SER A 15 15.66 16.25 -33.40
CA SER A 15 14.45 16.08 -32.60
C SER A 15 14.56 14.69 -31.97
N GLY A 16 15.27 14.60 -30.84
CA GLY A 16 15.20 13.42 -29.99
C GLY A 16 13.75 13.26 -29.57
N CYS A 17 13.12 12.16 -29.98
CA CYS A 17 11.89 11.72 -29.35
C CYS A 17 12.22 11.53 -27.87
N GLY A 18 11.85 12.50 -27.04
CA GLY A 18 12.04 12.43 -25.60
C GLY A 18 11.32 11.19 -25.11
N VAL A 19 12.09 10.24 -24.58
CA VAL A 19 11.53 9.11 -23.85
C VAL A 19 10.95 9.70 -22.56
N THR A 20 9.65 9.98 -22.57
CA THR A 20 8.97 10.52 -21.39
C THR A 20 8.75 9.41 -20.37
N THR A 21 8.94 9.75 -19.11
CA THR A 21 8.58 8.91 -17.97
C THR A 21 7.51 9.63 -17.17
N PRO A 22 6.58 8.92 -16.50
CA PRO A 22 5.62 9.54 -15.62
C PRO A 22 6.29 10.40 -14.55
N ASP A 23 5.63 11.49 -14.18
CA ASP A 23 5.95 12.20 -12.95
C ASP A 23 5.37 11.43 -11.77
N TYR A 24 6.17 11.25 -10.72
CA TYR A 24 5.78 10.48 -9.55
C TYR A 24 6.17 11.22 -8.29
N THR A 25 5.21 11.30 -7.36
CA THR A 25 5.43 11.81 -6.01
C THR A 25 5.16 10.69 -5.03
N ALA A 26 6.20 10.28 -4.29
CA ALA A 26 6.07 9.28 -3.24
C ALA A 26 5.09 9.75 -2.15
N PRO A 27 4.41 8.82 -1.47
CA PRO A 27 3.51 9.20 -0.39
C PRO A 27 4.29 9.89 0.72
N GLN A 28 3.69 10.90 1.36
CA GLN A 28 4.30 11.49 2.55
C GLN A 28 4.24 10.45 3.67
N SER A 29 5.32 10.27 4.43
CA SER A 29 5.38 9.31 5.55
C SER A 29 4.04 9.26 6.30
N SER A 30 3.43 8.09 6.35
CA SER A 30 2.09 7.91 6.92
C SER A 30 2.05 8.33 8.40
N ALA A 31 0.83 8.63 8.83
CA ALA A 31 0.46 9.16 10.14
C ALA A 31 1.00 8.35 11.32
N SER A 32 0.97 8.98 12.50
CA SER A 32 1.49 8.46 13.76
C SER A 32 1.14 7.00 14.05
N MET A 33 2.10 6.25 14.61
CA MET A 33 1.94 4.89 15.14
C MET A 33 0.96 4.81 16.33
N ASP A 34 0.39 5.93 16.77
CA ASP A 34 -0.61 6.01 17.86
C ASP A 34 -1.87 5.16 17.61
N LYS A 35 -2.03 4.63 16.39
CA LYS A 35 -3.17 3.82 15.94
C LYS A 35 -2.87 2.32 15.83
N THR A 36 -1.82 1.83 16.48
CA THR A 36 -1.48 0.40 16.44
C THR A 36 -1.68 -0.30 17.78
N THR A 37 -1.87 0.48 18.85
CA THR A 37 -2.00 -0.03 20.21
C THR A 37 -3.17 0.63 20.92
N VAL A 38 -3.92 -0.14 21.70
CA VAL A 38 -5.01 0.36 22.54
C VAL A 38 -4.94 -0.26 23.92
N THR A 39 -5.20 0.56 24.94
CA THR A 39 -5.43 0.11 26.31
C THR A 39 -6.93 0.20 26.61
N LEU A 40 -7.48 -0.89 27.12
CA LEU A 40 -8.87 -1.03 27.56
C LEU A 40 -8.89 -1.12 29.09
N ASP A 41 -9.84 -0.43 29.72
CA ASP A 41 -10.09 -0.52 31.17
C ASP A 41 -10.99 -1.74 31.48
N GLU A 42 -10.53 -2.91 31.04
CA GLU A 42 -11.21 -4.19 31.21
C GLU A 42 -10.23 -5.31 31.55
N SER A 43 -10.77 -6.38 32.18
CA SER A 43 -9.99 -7.60 32.41
C SER A 43 -9.62 -8.29 31.09
N TYR A 44 -8.52 -9.05 31.13
CA TYR A 44 -8.03 -9.80 29.97
C TYR A 44 -9.11 -10.68 29.33
N ASP A 45 -9.90 -11.37 30.17
CA ASP A 45 -10.96 -12.27 29.71
C ASP A 45 -12.05 -11.55 28.94
N GLN A 46 -12.45 -10.35 29.41
CA GLN A 46 -13.45 -9.52 28.75
C GLN A 46 -12.93 -8.99 27.41
N ALA A 47 -11.73 -8.39 27.41
CA ALA A 47 -11.10 -7.87 26.20
C ALA A 47 -10.91 -8.97 25.14
N TRP A 48 -10.52 -10.17 25.55
CA TRP A 48 -10.36 -11.33 24.67
C TRP A 48 -11.69 -11.78 24.04
N GLU A 49 -12.75 -11.87 24.84
CA GLU A 49 -14.08 -12.23 24.36
C GLU A 49 -14.62 -11.19 23.37
N GLN A 50 -14.46 -9.91 23.67
CA GLN A 50 -14.83 -8.82 22.77
C GLN A 50 -14.07 -8.90 21.45
N LEU A 51 -12.76 -9.14 21.51
CA LEU A 51 -11.94 -9.26 20.30
C LEU A 51 -12.39 -10.42 19.41
N ILE A 52 -12.68 -11.60 19.99
CA ILE A 52 -13.22 -12.74 19.23
C ILE A 52 -14.57 -12.39 18.59
N ASN A 53 -15.49 -11.79 19.35
CA ASN A 53 -16.82 -11.45 18.85
C ASN A 53 -16.75 -10.42 17.71
N PHE A 54 -15.87 -9.42 17.84
CA PHE A 54 -15.65 -8.43 16.80
C PHE A 54 -15.07 -9.06 15.52
N THR A 55 -13.95 -9.79 15.65
CA THR A 55 -13.20 -10.33 14.51
C THR A 55 -13.96 -11.44 13.77
N SER A 56 -14.72 -12.29 14.47
CA SER A 56 -15.50 -13.37 13.87
C SER A 56 -16.67 -12.90 12.99
N SER A 57 -17.09 -11.64 13.11
CA SER A 57 -18.25 -11.08 12.39
C SER A 57 -17.88 -10.17 11.21
N ARG A 58 -16.61 -10.18 10.78
CA ARG A 58 -16.05 -9.25 9.78
C ARG A 58 -15.36 -9.98 8.63
N PHE A 59 -14.83 -9.20 7.68
CA PHE A 59 -14.15 -9.69 6.48
C PHE A 59 -12.78 -10.32 6.74
N PHE A 60 -12.31 -10.30 7.99
CA PHE A 60 -11.07 -10.95 8.41
C PHE A 60 -11.31 -12.46 8.61
N ALA A 61 -10.46 -13.28 8.00
CA ALA A 61 -10.41 -14.70 8.34
C ALA A 61 -9.54 -14.88 9.58
N ILE A 62 -10.08 -15.54 10.62
CA ILE A 62 -9.28 -15.94 11.78
C ILE A 62 -8.42 -17.14 11.38
N ASP A 63 -7.11 -16.94 11.31
CA ASP A 63 -6.15 -17.99 10.96
C ASP A 63 -5.77 -18.83 12.20
N ASN A 64 -5.60 -18.17 13.36
CA ASN A 64 -5.25 -18.80 14.63
C ASN A 64 -5.65 -17.89 15.81
N TYR A 65 -5.93 -18.50 16.96
CA TYR A 65 -6.09 -17.78 18.23
C TYR A 65 -5.69 -18.70 19.40
N GLU A 66 -4.89 -18.18 20.32
CA GLU A 66 -4.45 -18.89 21.52
C GLU A 66 -4.59 -17.96 22.73
N LYS A 67 -5.64 -18.20 23.53
CA LYS A 67 -5.96 -17.34 24.69
C LYS A 67 -4.85 -17.31 25.73
N ASP A 68 -4.13 -18.41 25.93
CA ASP A 68 -3.11 -18.47 26.98
C ASP A 68 -1.87 -17.61 26.65
N SER A 69 -1.57 -17.40 25.36
CA SER A 69 -0.45 -16.55 24.92
C SER A 69 -0.86 -15.13 24.54
N GLY A 70 -2.16 -14.86 24.41
CA GLY A 70 -2.67 -13.56 23.94
C GLY A 70 -2.51 -13.34 22.45
N LEU A 71 -2.18 -14.39 21.68
CA LEU A 71 -1.98 -14.28 20.25
C LEU A 71 -3.26 -14.57 19.47
N MET A 72 -3.66 -13.66 18.60
CA MET A 72 -4.62 -13.89 17.53
C MET A 72 -4.00 -13.49 16.19
N THR A 73 -4.21 -14.29 15.16
CA THR A 73 -3.74 -13.96 13.80
C THR A 73 -4.91 -13.97 12.84
N LEU A 74 -5.01 -12.92 12.03
CA LEU A 74 -6.03 -12.75 11.02
C LEU A 74 -5.41 -12.61 9.63
N SER A 75 -6.15 -12.98 8.61
CA SER A 75 -5.82 -12.66 7.22
C SER A 75 -6.96 -11.92 6.52
N PHE A 76 -6.61 -11.09 5.54
CA PHE A 76 -7.59 -10.46 4.66
C PHE A 76 -7.03 -10.27 3.26
N SER A 77 -7.92 -10.25 2.28
CA SER A 77 -7.66 -9.80 0.92
C SER A 77 -8.63 -8.67 0.60
N SER A 78 -8.17 -7.61 -0.05
CA SER A 78 -9.00 -6.42 -0.27
C SER A 78 -8.59 -5.59 -1.48
N GLU A 79 -9.46 -4.68 -1.89
CA GLU A 79 -9.09 -3.61 -2.80
C GLU A 79 -8.10 -2.65 -2.09
N PRO A 80 -6.91 -2.37 -2.67
CA PRO A 80 -5.84 -1.71 -1.93
C PRO A 80 -6.11 -0.26 -1.55
N GLY A 81 -6.98 0.45 -2.29
CA GLY A 81 -7.06 1.92 -2.27
C GLY A 81 -7.40 2.58 -0.94
N ARG A 82 -7.92 1.84 0.04
CA ARG A 82 -8.17 2.35 1.41
C ARG A 82 -7.08 1.98 2.42
N PHE A 83 -6.29 0.95 2.12
CA PHE A 83 -5.36 0.31 3.08
C PHE A 83 -3.90 0.68 2.84
N ILE A 84 -3.56 1.06 1.60
CA ILE A 84 -2.20 1.44 1.22
C ILE A 84 -2.21 2.75 0.45
N ASP A 85 -1.15 3.54 0.65
CA ASP A 85 -0.85 4.74 -0.11
C ASP A 85 0.45 4.49 -0.89
N CYS A 86 0.38 4.63 -2.21
CA CYS A 86 1.53 4.49 -3.10
C CYS A 86 1.94 5.81 -3.75
N GLY A 87 1.40 6.94 -3.29
CA GLY A 87 1.68 8.27 -3.80
C GLY A 87 0.88 8.62 -5.06
N GLN A 88 1.32 9.68 -5.72
CA GLN A 88 0.63 10.26 -6.88
C GLN A 88 1.45 10.05 -8.15
N ILE A 89 0.77 9.86 -9.28
CA ILE A 89 1.38 9.71 -10.59
C ILE A 89 0.69 10.63 -11.61
N SER A 90 1.48 11.21 -12.50
CA SER A 90 1.00 11.90 -13.69
C SER A 90 1.62 11.29 -14.95
N THR A 91 0.78 10.95 -15.92
CA THR A 91 1.17 10.38 -17.21
C THR A 91 0.56 11.17 -18.36
N ASP A 92 1.38 11.63 -19.30
CA ASP A 92 0.92 12.34 -20.51
C ASP A 92 0.56 11.40 -21.68
N GLY A 93 0.83 10.09 -21.55
CA GLY A 93 0.52 9.08 -22.57
C GLY A 93 -0.98 8.73 -22.59
N PRO A 94 -1.52 8.06 -23.63
CA PRO A 94 -2.92 7.64 -23.64
C PRO A 94 -3.14 6.34 -22.82
N PRO A 95 -4.08 6.30 -21.84
CA PRO A 95 -4.86 7.44 -21.33
C PRO A 95 -4.01 8.34 -20.43
N SER A 96 -4.17 9.65 -20.58
CA SER A 96 -3.51 10.59 -19.68
C SER A 96 -4.18 10.47 -18.31
N TYR A 97 -3.38 10.49 -17.25
CA TYR A 97 -3.88 10.28 -15.90
C TYR A 97 -3.09 11.13 -14.94
N GLU A 98 -3.78 11.74 -13.98
CA GLU A 98 -3.19 12.44 -12.86
C GLU A 98 -3.98 12.07 -11.62
N GLY A 99 -3.32 11.49 -10.63
CA GLY A 99 -3.96 11.10 -9.38
C GLY A 99 -3.22 9.99 -8.65
N ASP A 100 -3.97 9.29 -7.81
CA ASP A 100 -3.44 8.25 -6.94
C ASP A 100 -2.91 7.05 -7.75
N TYR A 101 -1.73 6.55 -7.34
CA TYR A 101 -1.05 5.46 -8.04
C TYR A 101 -1.77 4.11 -7.90
N VAL A 102 -2.50 3.87 -6.81
CA VAL A 102 -3.32 2.66 -6.65
C VAL A 102 -4.51 2.71 -7.61
N GLN A 103 -5.22 3.85 -7.65
CA GLN A 103 -6.35 4.08 -8.55
C GLN A 103 -5.95 4.00 -10.04
N TRP A 104 -4.70 4.34 -10.38
CA TRP A 104 -4.19 4.20 -11.74
C TRP A 104 -4.26 2.76 -12.29
N PHE A 105 -4.31 1.73 -11.44
CA PHE A 105 -4.51 0.35 -11.89
C PHE A 105 -5.91 0.09 -12.44
N SER A 106 -6.92 0.81 -11.96
CA SER A 106 -8.31 0.72 -12.46
C SER A 106 -8.49 1.31 -13.86
N GLU A 107 -7.59 2.21 -14.28
CA GLU A 107 -7.64 2.91 -15.57
C GLU A 107 -7.00 2.13 -16.73
N ARG A 108 -6.52 0.90 -16.47
CA ARG A 108 -5.74 0.12 -17.42
C ARG A 108 -6.00 -1.38 -17.25
N PRO A 109 -5.63 -2.21 -18.24
CA PRO A 109 -5.68 -3.67 -18.07
C PRO A 109 -4.51 -4.12 -17.17
N ALA A 110 -4.55 -3.80 -15.89
CA ALA A 110 -3.63 -4.26 -14.86
C ALA A 110 -4.39 -4.40 -13.54
N THR A 111 -3.88 -5.19 -12.61
CA THR A 111 -4.45 -5.30 -11.26
C THR A 111 -3.41 -4.91 -10.22
N LEU A 112 -3.91 -4.40 -9.10
CA LEU A 112 -3.16 -4.30 -7.86
C LEU A 112 -3.98 -5.00 -6.79
N ASP A 113 -3.49 -6.15 -6.35
CA ASP A 113 -4.13 -6.98 -5.35
C ASP A 113 -3.44 -6.78 -4.00
N LEU A 114 -4.19 -6.72 -2.90
CA LEU A 114 -3.65 -6.55 -1.56
C LEU A 114 -4.05 -7.71 -0.65
N ASP A 115 -3.05 -8.37 -0.10
CA ASP A 115 -3.18 -9.35 0.97
C ASP A 115 -2.55 -8.81 2.27
N GLY A 116 -3.23 -9.03 3.38
CA GLY A 116 -2.79 -8.66 4.71
C GLY A 116 -2.78 -9.84 5.67
N ARG A 117 -1.74 -9.90 6.52
CA ARG A 117 -1.67 -10.80 7.67
C ARG A 117 -1.49 -9.97 8.92
N MET A 118 -2.44 -10.07 9.84
CA MET A 118 -2.47 -9.31 11.07
C MET A 118 -2.15 -10.21 12.25
N ASN A 119 -1.27 -9.74 13.12
CA ASN A 119 -1.00 -10.31 14.43
C ASN A 119 -1.55 -9.35 15.48
N LEU A 120 -2.39 -9.86 16.36
CA LEU A 120 -2.88 -9.16 17.53
C LEU A 120 -2.28 -9.79 18.78
N ASN A 121 -1.71 -8.95 19.63
CA ASN A 121 -1.12 -9.37 20.90
C ASN A 121 -1.87 -8.70 22.04
N VAL A 122 -2.59 -9.51 22.82
CA VAL A 122 -3.39 -9.09 23.97
C VAL A 122 -2.59 -9.36 25.24
N ARG A 123 -2.46 -8.36 26.12
CA ARG A 123 -1.71 -8.50 27.37
C ARG A 123 -2.39 -7.78 28.52
N GLU A 124 -2.46 -8.43 29.68
CA GLU A 124 -2.82 -7.77 30.93
C GLU A 124 -1.66 -6.84 31.35
N VAL A 125 -1.94 -5.56 31.54
CA VAL A 125 -0.94 -4.56 31.97
C VAL A 125 -1.14 -4.10 33.41
N ALA A 126 -2.37 -4.22 33.93
CA ALA A 126 -2.70 -4.09 35.34
C ALA A 126 -4.00 -4.87 35.62
N GLN A 127 -4.38 -4.96 36.90
CA GLN A 127 -5.70 -5.48 37.26
C GLN A 127 -6.79 -4.67 36.54
N ASP A 128 -7.66 -5.35 35.81
CA ASP A 128 -8.73 -4.76 34.99
C ASP A 128 -8.21 -3.77 33.93
N GLN A 129 -6.99 -3.98 33.45
CA GLN A 129 -6.44 -3.20 32.33
C GLN A 129 -5.72 -4.11 31.34
N THR A 130 -6.17 -4.05 30.09
CA THR A 130 -5.66 -4.90 29.01
C THR A 130 -5.18 -4.04 27.86
N GLU A 131 -4.01 -4.35 27.33
CA GLU A 131 -3.49 -3.72 26.12
C GLU A 131 -3.59 -4.69 24.94
N ILE A 132 -3.97 -4.16 23.79
CA ILE A 132 -4.01 -4.88 22.52
C ILE A 132 -3.11 -4.13 21.54
N ASP A 133 -2.08 -4.82 21.03
CA ASP A 133 -1.22 -4.36 19.96
C ASP A 133 -1.60 -5.04 18.64
N VAL A 134 -1.65 -4.27 17.56
CA VAL A 134 -2.06 -4.71 16.23
C VAL A 134 -0.93 -4.44 15.25
N ASN A 135 -0.41 -5.51 14.64
CA ASN A 135 0.61 -5.44 13.61
C ASN A 135 0.16 -6.13 12.34
N VAL A 136 0.27 -5.48 11.20
CA VAL A 136 -0.14 -6.00 9.89
C VAL A 136 1.07 -6.07 8.96
N ARG A 137 1.26 -7.24 8.35
CA ARG A 137 2.09 -7.44 7.17
C ARG A 137 1.24 -7.26 5.92
N TYR A 138 1.59 -6.30 5.09
CA TYR A 138 0.95 -6.04 3.80
C TYR A 138 1.78 -6.63 2.65
N VAL A 139 1.09 -7.17 1.66
CA VAL A 139 1.67 -7.63 0.39
C VAL A 139 0.80 -7.10 -0.74
N ALA A 140 1.27 -6.07 -1.44
CA ALA A 140 0.61 -5.52 -2.62
C ALA A 140 1.27 -6.07 -3.89
N THR A 141 0.51 -6.74 -4.75
CA THR A 141 1.03 -7.39 -5.96
C THR A 141 0.43 -6.73 -7.20
N ALA A 142 1.28 -6.15 -8.04
CA ALA A 142 0.88 -5.59 -9.32
C ALA A 142 1.02 -6.63 -10.43
N THR A 143 -0.04 -6.81 -11.22
CA THR A 143 -0.06 -7.73 -12.36
C THR A 143 -0.38 -6.96 -13.64
N GLY A 144 0.44 -7.14 -14.68
CA GLY A 144 0.25 -6.47 -15.97
C GLY A 144 -0.84 -7.13 -16.83
N ALA A 145 -1.15 -6.51 -17.97
CA ALA A 145 -2.17 -6.98 -18.93
C ALA A 145 -1.96 -8.42 -19.44
N ASN A 146 -0.72 -8.89 -19.42
CA ASN A 146 -0.35 -10.25 -19.81
C ASN A 146 -0.54 -11.28 -18.69
N GLY A 147 -1.07 -10.88 -17.52
CA GLY A 147 -1.24 -11.73 -16.35
C GLY A 147 0.07 -12.04 -15.62
N VAL A 148 1.17 -11.37 -15.96
CA VAL A 148 2.47 -11.57 -15.31
C VAL A 148 2.66 -10.53 -14.21
N GLN A 149 3.13 -10.99 -13.05
CA GLN A 149 3.50 -10.11 -11.94
C GLN A 149 4.57 -9.11 -12.39
N ALA A 150 4.24 -7.83 -12.26
CA ALA A 150 5.08 -6.70 -12.66
C ALA A 150 5.89 -6.14 -11.49
N ALA A 151 5.33 -6.15 -10.28
CA ALA A 151 5.98 -5.70 -9.05
C ALA A 151 5.26 -6.27 -7.83
N GLN A 152 5.95 -6.29 -6.68
CA GLN A 152 5.35 -6.61 -5.39
C GLN A 152 5.98 -5.74 -4.31
N TRP A 153 5.14 -5.07 -3.52
CA TRP A 153 5.56 -4.31 -2.35
C TRP A 153 5.18 -5.05 -1.09
N SER A 154 6.09 -5.09 -0.12
CA SER A 154 5.78 -5.77 1.12
C SER A 154 6.36 -5.08 2.34
N PHE A 155 5.47 -4.54 3.17
CA PHE A 155 5.78 -3.66 4.30
C PHE A 155 4.92 -4.04 5.52
N ASN A 156 5.37 -3.65 6.69
CA ASN A 156 4.62 -3.83 7.94
C ASN A 156 3.91 -2.52 8.30
N THR A 157 3.05 -2.55 9.31
CA THR A 157 2.55 -1.37 10.01
C THR A 157 3.67 -0.35 10.26
N GLY A 158 3.46 0.90 9.84
CA GLY A 158 4.43 2.00 9.97
C GLY A 158 5.66 1.91 9.06
N GLY A 159 5.78 0.84 8.27
CA GLY A 159 6.85 0.66 7.30
C GLY A 159 6.46 1.14 5.90
N SER A 160 7.42 1.06 4.98
CA SER A 160 7.18 1.23 3.55
C SER A 160 8.07 0.27 2.77
N ASP A 161 7.73 0.05 1.51
CA ASP A 161 8.59 -0.66 0.57
C ASP A 161 8.70 0.13 -0.73
N THR A 162 9.87 0.06 -1.37
CA THR A 162 10.16 0.77 -2.62
C THR A 162 10.68 -0.19 -3.67
N GLN A 163 9.98 -0.27 -4.79
CA GLN A 163 10.31 -1.17 -5.90
C GLN A 163 10.66 -0.39 -7.16
N GLN A 164 11.60 -0.90 -7.95
CA GLN A 164 11.78 -0.44 -9.32
C GLN A 164 10.70 -1.05 -10.21
N VAL A 165 9.92 -0.19 -10.87
CA VAL A 165 8.88 -0.57 -11.82
C VAL A 165 9.19 -0.03 -13.20
N ARG A 166 8.61 -0.66 -14.22
CA ARG A 166 8.66 -0.13 -15.58
C ARG A 166 7.88 1.18 -15.65
N ALA A 167 8.56 2.25 -16.06
CA ALA A 167 7.99 3.59 -16.21
C ALA A 167 7.38 3.81 -17.59
N ASN A 168 7.89 3.13 -18.63
CA ASN A 168 7.34 3.23 -19.98
C ASN A 168 7.63 2.00 -20.85
N ASN A 169 7.07 1.99 -22.05
CA ASN A 169 7.23 0.89 -23.01
C ASN A 169 8.63 0.80 -23.64
N PHE A 170 9.49 1.79 -23.44
CA PHE A 170 10.86 1.84 -23.98
C PHE A 170 11.92 1.28 -23.02
N GLY A 171 11.49 0.71 -21.90
CA GLY A 171 12.37 0.05 -20.93
C GLY A 171 12.92 0.98 -19.86
N ALA A 172 12.44 2.24 -19.78
CA ALA A 172 12.75 3.09 -18.64
C ALA A 172 12.11 2.50 -17.37
N THR A 173 12.82 2.60 -16.25
CA THR A 173 12.33 2.21 -14.93
C THR A 173 12.36 3.40 -13.98
N GLN A 174 11.48 3.39 -12.99
CA GLN A 174 11.41 4.36 -11.90
C GLN A 174 11.04 3.65 -10.60
N THR A 175 11.32 4.26 -9.47
CA THR A 175 10.90 3.74 -8.18
C THR A 175 9.45 4.09 -7.88
N ARG A 176 8.78 3.21 -7.14
CA ARG A 176 7.46 3.44 -6.53
C ARG A 176 7.51 2.95 -5.10
N THR A 177 7.04 3.79 -4.20
CA THR A 177 7.00 3.53 -2.76
C THR A 177 5.56 3.34 -2.35
N CYS A 178 5.28 2.28 -1.59
CA CYS A 178 3.98 2.03 -0.97
C CYS A 178 4.14 1.89 0.54
N GLN A 179 3.14 2.34 1.28
CA GLN A 179 3.08 2.29 2.74
C GLN A 179 1.62 2.09 3.23
N PRO A 180 1.39 1.65 4.47
CA PRO A 180 0.04 1.55 5.04
C PRO A 180 -0.63 2.92 5.22
N THR A 181 -1.96 2.94 5.13
CA THR A 181 -2.79 4.06 5.62
C THR A 181 -3.13 3.93 7.11
N HIS A 182 -2.90 2.76 7.70
CA HIS A 182 -3.32 2.32 9.04
C HIS A 182 -4.81 1.96 9.17
N GLU A 183 -5.58 1.95 8.08
CA GLU A 183 -7.01 1.61 8.08
C GLU A 183 -7.29 0.20 8.64
N ALA A 184 -6.45 -0.79 8.35
CA ALA A 184 -6.70 -2.16 8.82
C ALA A 184 -6.55 -2.27 10.35
N GLU A 185 -5.55 -1.61 10.92
CA GLU A 185 -5.34 -1.50 12.36
C GLU A 185 -6.47 -0.71 13.03
N GLU A 186 -6.88 0.41 12.43
CA GLU A 186 -7.97 1.27 12.93
C GLU A 186 -9.30 0.52 13.03
N VAL A 187 -9.65 -0.29 12.01
CA VAL A 187 -10.88 -1.08 12.03
C VAL A 187 -10.96 -2.02 13.24
N ILE A 188 -9.83 -2.62 13.64
CA ILE A 188 -9.79 -3.45 14.85
C ILE A 188 -9.95 -2.58 16.09
N ILE A 189 -9.11 -1.55 16.23
CA ILE A 189 -9.05 -0.72 17.44
C ILE A 189 -10.38 -0.02 17.72
N ASP A 190 -10.98 0.58 16.70
CA ASP A 190 -12.27 1.25 16.83
C ASP A 190 -13.40 0.24 17.12
N GLY A 191 -13.26 -0.97 16.54
CA GLY A 191 -14.17 -2.08 16.76
C GLY A 191 -14.28 -2.53 18.22
N ILE A 192 -13.16 -2.54 18.94
CA ILE A 192 -13.09 -2.94 20.35
C ILE A 192 -13.23 -1.77 21.34
N ARG A 193 -13.04 -0.52 20.89
CA ARG A 193 -13.31 0.68 21.71
C ARG A 193 -14.79 1.08 21.75
N GLY A 194 -15.56 0.67 20.74
CA GLY A 194 -16.92 1.14 20.50
C GLY A 194 -18.04 0.27 21.08
N ILE A 195 -17.71 -0.71 21.93
CA ILE A 195 -18.64 -1.64 22.59
C ILE A 195 -18.71 -1.30 24.07
#